data_AF-A0A8S3WQD6-F1
#
_entry.id   AF-A0A8S3WQD6-F1
#
_cell.length_a   1.000
_cell.length_b   1.000
_cell.length_c   1.000
_cell.angle_alpha   90.00
_cell.angle_beta   90.00
_cell.angle_gamma   90.00
#
_symmetry.space_group_name_H-M   'P 1'
#
loop_
_entity.id
_entity.type
_entity.pdbx_description
1 polymer ?
#
loop_
_entity_poly.entity_id
_entity_poly.type
_entity_poly.pdbx_seq_one_letter_code
_entity_poly.pdbx_strand_id
1 'polypeptide(L)'
;MTSLTCCHERLDELGNTMASTNTRLASVEQQQADIHPLKEAEHIKNFTYFTIALKRMAFDLDVIVLTECRIAESSIIPVLPGYISYRTHKITNQNSGVVVYIKDAWNSNVTEPVFNEADCLIIEIPHC
;
A
#
# COMPACT_ATOMS: atom_id res chain seq x y z
N MET A 1 -39.74 52.05 39.26
CA MET A 1 -39.58 50.66 39.72
C MET A 1 -40.08 49.74 38.62
N THR A 2 -39.17 49.30 37.75
CA THR A 2 -39.33 48.37 36.61
C THR A 2 -37.90 48.24 36.05
N SER A 3 -37.34 47.13 35.59
CA SER A 3 -37.73 45.74 35.46
C SER A 3 -36.40 44.99 35.21
N LEU A 4 -36.12 43.92 35.94
CA LEU A 4 -34.89 43.10 35.84
C LEU A 4 -35.32 41.65 35.60
N THR A 5 -35.71 41.30 34.38
CA THR A 5 -36.13 39.92 34.03
C THR A 5 -35.85 39.51 32.57
N CYS A 6 -34.92 40.15 31.86
CA CYS A 6 -34.68 39.86 30.42
C CYS A 6 -33.26 39.33 30.09
N CYS A 7 -32.67 38.49 30.94
CA CYS A 7 -31.32 37.94 30.68
C CYS A 7 -31.18 36.42 30.83
N HIS A 8 -32.26 35.64 30.99
CA HIS A 8 -32.13 34.19 31.24
C HIS A 8 -32.49 33.26 30.06
N GLU A 9 -33.04 33.76 28.95
CA GLU A 9 -33.50 32.89 27.85
C GLU A 9 -32.49 32.70 26.71
N ARG A 10 -31.30 33.31 26.77
CA ARG A 10 -30.34 33.31 25.65
C ARG A 10 -29.20 32.30 25.74
N LEU A 11 -29.13 31.50 26.80
CA LEU A 11 -28.05 30.52 27.00
C LEU A 11 -28.41 29.09 26.56
N ASP A 12 -29.68 28.77 26.34
CA ASP A 12 -30.10 27.41 25.99
C ASP A 12 -30.04 27.11 24.47
N GLU A 13 -30.08 28.13 23.61
CA GLU A 13 -30.03 27.93 22.14
C GLU A 13 -28.61 27.67 21.59
N LEU A 14 -27.57 28.09 22.31
CA LEU A 14 -26.17 27.85 21.94
C LEU A 14 -25.70 26.41 22.26
N GLY A 15 -26.33 25.74 23.23
CA GLY A 15 -26.04 24.35 23.58
C GLY A 15 -26.50 23.34 22.52
N ASN A 16 -27.69 23.56 21.93
CA ASN A 16 -28.25 22.64 20.93
C ASN A 16 -27.57 22.72 19.57
N THR A 17 -26.97 23.86 19.22
CA THR A 17 -26.30 24.04 17.92
C THR A 17 -24.93 23.33 17.87
N MET A 18 -24.21 23.25 19.00
CA MET A 18 -22.91 22.55 19.07
C MET A 18 -23.04 21.02 19.19
N ALA A 19 -24.18 20.51 19.68
CA ALA A 19 -24.44 19.07 19.70
C ALA A 19 -24.69 18.51 18.28
N SER A 20 -25.32 19.30 17.39
CA SER A 20 -25.67 18.87 16.03
C SER A 20 -24.47 18.79 15.09
N THR A 21 -23.44 19.62 15.28
CA THR A 21 -22.23 19.61 14.43
C THR A 21 -21.27 18.47 14.77
N ASN A 22 -21.23 18.02 16.03
CA ASN A 22 -20.38 16.89 16.44
C ASN A 22 -20.88 15.54 15.91
N THR A 23 -22.19 15.37 15.71
CA THR A 23 -22.73 14.11 15.17
C THR A 23 -22.46 13.93 13.67
N ARG A 24 -22.29 15.02 12.92
CA ARG A 24 -21.96 14.97 11.48
C ARG A 24 -20.49 14.68 11.18
N LEU A 25 -19.57 15.10 12.04
CA LEU A 25 -18.14 14.80 11.87
C LEU A 25 -17.83 13.31 12.08
N ALA A 26 -18.45 12.69 13.10
CA ALA A 26 -18.28 11.26 13.36
C ALA A 26 -18.80 10.36 12.23
N SER A 27 -19.79 10.81 11.45
CA SER A 27 -20.35 10.04 10.33
C SER A 27 -19.57 10.19 9.03
N VAL A 28 -18.74 11.24 8.88
CA VAL A 28 -17.83 11.40 7.73
C VAL A 28 -16.53 10.62 7.95
N GLU A 29 -16.01 10.57 9.18
CA GLU A 29 -14.82 9.75 9.49
C GLU A 29 -15.08 8.24 9.38
N GLN A 30 -16.29 7.79 9.73
CA GLN A 30 -16.66 6.37 9.63
C GLN A 30 -16.77 5.89 8.17
N GLN A 31 -17.08 6.76 7.20
CA GLN A 31 -17.16 6.39 5.78
C GLN A 31 -15.80 6.35 5.07
N GLN A 32 -14.76 6.99 5.62
CA GLN A 32 -13.44 7.01 5.01
C GLN A 32 -12.63 5.73 5.30
N ALA A 33 -13.01 4.96 6.33
CA ALA A 33 -12.32 3.72 6.72
C ALA A 33 -12.70 2.49 5.87
N ASP A 34 -13.86 2.49 5.22
CA ASP A 34 -14.39 1.33 4.48
C ASP A 34 -13.94 1.24 3.01
N ILE A 35 -13.26 2.26 2.47
CA ILE A 35 -12.81 2.28 1.06
C ILE A 35 -11.38 1.71 0.92
N HIS A 36 -10.61 1.63 2.01
CA HIS A 36 -9.22 1.20 1.98
C HIS A 36 -8.99 -0.30 1.68
N PRO A 37 -9.81 -1.28 2.14
CA PRO A 37 -9.49 -2.69 1.95
C PRO A 37 -9.77 -3.22 0.53
N LEU A 38 -10.51 -2.50 -0.31
CA LEU A 38 -10.93 -2.99 -1.63
C LEU A 38 -9.82 -2.91 -2.69
N LYS A 39 -8.86 -2.00 -2.58
CA LYS A 39 -7.76 -1.86 -3.56
C LYS A 39 -6.66 -2.92 -3.39
N GLU A 40 -6.41 -3.38 -2.17
CA GLU A 40 -5.41 -4.42 -1.92
C GLU A 40 -5.82 -5.79 -2.50
N ALA A 41 -7.13 -6.05 -2.58
CA ALA A 41 -7.66 -7.31 -3.08
C ALA A 41 -7.43 -7.54 -4.59
N GLU A 42 -7.28 -6.49 -5.39
CA GLU A 42 -7.10 -6.62 -6.84
C GLU A 42 -5.67 -7.08 -7.21
N HIS A 43 -4.66 -6.55 -6.50
CA HIS A 43 -3.26 -6.91 -6.71
C HIS A 43 -3.01 -8.42 -6.47
N ILE A 44 -3.72 -8.99 -5.49
CA ILE A 44 -3.67 -10.41 -5.13
C ILE A 44 -4.22 -11.32 -6.26
N LYS A 45 -5.25 -10.88 -6.98
CA LYS A 45 -5.85 -11.69 -8.06
C LYS A 45 -4.91 -11.84 -9.25
N ASN A 46 -4.25 -10.75 -9.65
CA ASN A 46 -3.32 -10.78 -10.79
C ASN A 46 -2.11 -11.68 -10.49
N PHE A 47 -1.59 -11.63 -9.26
CA PHE A 47 -0.47 -12.49 -8.87
C PHE A 47 -0.85 -13.98 -8.83
N THR A 48 -2.11 -14.30 -8.50
CA THR A 48 -2.61 -15.68 -8.52
C THR A 48 -2.53 -16.27 -9.93
N TYR A 49 -2.98 -15.55 -10.95
CA TYR A 49 -2.88 -16.00 -12.34
C TYR A 49 -1.44 -16.14 -12.81
N PHE A 50 -0.58 -15.21 -12.41
CA PHE A 50 0.86 -15.30 -12.67
C PHE A 50 1.47 -16.58 -12.09
N THR A 51 1.16 -16.90 -10.83
CA THR A 51 1.64 -18.13 -10.17
C THR A 51 1.15 -19.39 -10.89
N ILE A 52 -0.11 -19.40 -11.36
CA ILE A 52 -0.66 -20.50 -12.16
C ILE A 52 0.09 -20.63 -13.49
N ALA A 53 0.40 -19.51 -14.15
CA ALA A 53 1.14 -19.50 -15.40
C ALA A 53 2.56 -20.06 -15.21
N LEU A 54 3.30 -19.60 -14.19
CA LEU A 54 4.63 -20.12 -13.86
C LEU A 54 4.63 -21.64 -13.67
N LYS A 55 3.66 -22.16 -12.90
CA LYS A 55 3.53 -23.62 -12.68
C LYS A 55 3.25 -24.41 -13.95
N ARG A 56 2.60 -23.81 -14.95
CA ARG A 56 2.26 -24.46 -16.22
C ARG A 56 3.39 -24.44 -17.24
N MET A 57 4.28 -23.45 -17.17
CA MET A 57 5.34 -23.28 -18.16
C MET A 57 6.41 -24.37 -18.10
N ALA A 58 6.46 -25.19 -17.04
CA ALA A 58 7.42 -26.29 -16.86
C ALA A 58 8.91 -25.85 -16.98
N PHE A 59 9.19 -24.56 -16.83
CA PHE A 59 10.54 -24.02 -16.75
C PHE A 59 10.97 -23.94 -15.29
N ASP A 60 12.24 -24.26 -15.06
CA ASP A 60 12.89 -24.02 -13.78
C ASP A 60 13.66 -22.70 -13.87
N LEU A 61 13.03 -21.62 -13.41
CA LEU A 61 13.57 -20.27 -13.49
C LEU A 61 14.42 -19.97 -12.25
N ASP A 62 15.67 -19.56 -12.42
CA ASP A 62 16.50 -19.19 -11.27
C ASP A 62 16.18 -17.78 -10.76
N VAL A 63 15.84 -16.88 -11.68
CA VAL A 63 15.54 -15.47 -11.42
C VAL A 63 14.33 -15.05 -12.25
N ILE A 64 13.42 -14.31 -11.61
CA ILE A 64 12.23 -13.73 -12.24
C ILE A 64 12.24 -12.23 -11.93
N VAL A 65 12.24 -11.40 -12.97
CA VAL A 65 12.20 -9.94 -12.83
C VAL A 65 10.85 -9.44 -13.34
N LEU A 66 10.15 -8.71 -12.47
CA LEU A 66 8.92 -8.01 -12.81
C LEU A 66 9.18 -6.50 -12.75
N THR A 67 8.88 -5.81 -13.84
CA THR A 67 9.00 -4.36 -13.95
C THR A 67 7.62 -3.72 -13.97
N GLU A 68 7.57 -2.42 -13.65
CA GLU A 68 6.34 -1.62 -13.67
C GLU A 68 5.25 -2.18 -12.72
N CYS A 69 5.65 -2.74 -11.59
CA CYS A 69 4.73 -3.42 -10.68
C CYS A 69 3.76 -2.49 -9.94
N ARG A 70 3.92 -1.16 -10.07
CA ARG A 70 3.09 -0.14 -9.40
C ARG A 70 2.96 -0.41 -7.90
N ILE A 71 4.09 -0.75 -7.28
CA ILE A 71 4.17 -1.15 -5.88
C ILE A 71 3.84 0.10 -5.05
N ALA A 72 2.92 0.03 -4.11
CA ALA A 72 2.81 1.10 -3.11
C ALA A 72 3.88 0.87 -2.03
N GLU A 73 4.38 1.93 -1.38
CA GLU A 73 5.39 1.81 -0.33
C GLU A 73 4.98 0.83 0.80
N SER A 74 3.68 0.81 1.13
CA SER A 74 3.07 -0.10 2.12
C SER A 74 2.60 -1.45 1.56
N SER A 75 2.67 -1.67 0.25
CA SER A 75 2.13 -2.90 -0.33
C SER A 75 2.95 -4.12 0.10
N ILE A 76 2.29 -5.25 0.29
CA ILE A 76 2.96 -6.52 0.59
C ILE A 76 3.30 -7.17 -0.74
N ILE A 77 4.57 -7.53 -0.96
CA ILE A 77 4.96 -8.31 -2.14
C ILE A 77 4.40 -9.71 -1.97
N PRO A 78 3.65 -10.24 -2.95
CA PRO A 78 3.18 -11.61 -2.89
C PRO A 78 4.35 -12.60 -2.83
N VAL A 79 4.22 -13.60 -1.96
CA VAL A 79 5.24 -14.64 -1.75
C VAL A 79 5.15 -15.69 -2.86
N LEU A 80 6.31 -16.08 -3.40
CA LEU A 80 6.43 -17.18 -4.35
C LEU A 80 7.23 -18.33 -3.71
N PRO A 81 6.64 -19.52 -3.49
CA PRO A 81 7.31 -20.61 -2.79
C PRO A 81 8.63 -21.04 -3.47
N GLY A 82 9.70 -21.16 -2.69
CA GLY A 82 11.04 -21.51 -3.18
C GLY A 82 11.88 -20.33 -3.67
N TYR A 83 11.34 -19.10 -3.58
CA TYR A 83 12.03 -17.88 -3.97
C TYR A 83 12.06 -16.86 -2.82
N ILE A 84 13.16 -16.12 -2.73
CA ILE A 84 13.26 -14.88 -1.98
C ILE A 84 12.84 -13.73 -2.90
N SER A 85 12.06 -12.79 -2.40
CA SER A 85 11.64 -11.59 -3.14
C SER A 85 12.34 -10.33 -2.66
N TYR A 86 12.69 -9.47 -3.61
CA TYR A 86 13.27 -8.15 -3.39
C TYR A 86 12.47 -7.11 -4.17
N ARG A 87 12.43 -5.87 -3.69
CA ARG A 87 11.84 -4.74 -4.42
C ARG A 87 12.68 -3.48 -4.29
N THR A 88 12.47 -2.56 -5.21
CA THR A 88 12.89 -1.17 -5.03
C THR A 88 12.04 -0.50 -3.96
N HIS A 89 12.67 0.29 -3.10
CA HIS A 89 12.03 1.08 -2.05
C HIS A 89 11.76 2.49 -2.52
N LYS A 90 12.68 3.06 -3.31
CA LYS A 90 12.49 4.37 -3.90
C LYS A 90 11.63 4.20 -5.15
N ILE A 91 10.49 4.87 -5.17
CA ILE A 91 9.55 4.82 -6.28
C ILE A 91 9.57 6.18 -6.95
N THR A 92 10.24 6.28 -8.10
CA THR A 92 10.45 7.55 -8.78
C THR A 92 9.16 8.05 -9.47
N ASN A 93 8.26 7.15 -9.88
CA ASN A 93 7.00 7.48 -10.52
C ASN A 93 5.86 6.48 -10.21
N GLN A 94 4.62 6.75 -10.62
CA GLN A 94 3.48 5.86 -10.32
C GLN A 94 3.50 4.52 -11.07
N ASN A 95 4.25 4.44 -12.18
CA ASN A 95 4.43 3.24 -13.00
C ASN A 95 5.74 2.52 -12.68
N SER A 96 6.40 2.92 -11.61
CA SER A 96 7.73 2.50 -11.26
C SER A 96 7.67 1.30 -10.32
N GLY A 97 8.83 0.81 -9.92
CA GLY A 97 8.96 -0.38 -9.08
C GLY A 97 9.42 -1.61 -9.86
N VAL A 98 10.45 -2.23 -9.31
CA VAL A 98 10.95 -3.53 -9.76
C VAL A 98 10.76 -4.52 -8.62
N VAL A 99 10.24 -5.71 -8.91
CA VAL A 99 10.26 -6.86 -8.02
C VAL A 99 11.12 -7.94 -8.64
N VAL A 100 12.03 -8.51 -7.85
CA VAL A 100 12.83 -9.65 -8.29
C VAL A 100 12.60 -10.83 -7.36
N TYR A 101 12.33 -11.99 -7.94
CA TYR A 101 12.30 -13.27 -7.24
C TYR A 101 13.54 -14.06 -7.63
N ILE A 102 14.27 -14.57 -6.63
CA ILE A 102 15.48 -15.37 -6.81
C ILE A 102 15.29 -16.67 -6.05
N LYS A 103 15.71 -17.81 -6.61
CA LYS A 103 15.69 -19.08 -5.87
C LYS A 103 16.39 -18.93 -4.52
N ASP A 104 15.72 -19.40 -3.47
CA ASP A 104 16.20 -19.30 -2.09
C ASP A 104 17.58 -19.95 -1.89
N ALA A 105 17.87 -21.01 -2.65
CA ALA A 105 19.15 -21.72 -2.60
C ALA A 105 20.38 -20.89 -3.06
N TRP A 106 20.19 -19.73 -3.73
CA TRP A 106 21.27 -19.00 -4.39
C TRP A 106 21.96 -17.95 -3.50
N ASN A 107 21.56 -17.78 -2.23
CA ASN A 107 22.20 -16.85 -1.27
C ASN A 107 22.56 -15.48 -1.89
N SER A 108 21.61 -14.88 -2.60
CA SER A 108 21.82 -13.61 -3.31
C SER A 108 22.00 -12.43 -2.36
N ASN A 109 22.86 -11.50 -2.76
CA ASN A 109 22.98 -10.20 -2.12
C ASN A 109 22.31 -9.14 -3.01
N VAL A 110 21.60 -8.19 -2.40
CA VAL A 110 20.84 -7.17 -3.13
C VAL A 110 21.14 -5.79 -2.58
N THR A 111 21.42 -4.88 -3.49
CA THR A 111 21.65 -3.46 -3.17
C THR A 111 20.80 -2.59 -4.09
N GLU A 112 20.31 -1.47 -3.55
CA GLU A 112 19.51 -0.50 -4.30
C GLU A 112 20.33 0.79 -4.48
N PRO A 113 21.00 0.97 -5.63
CA PRO A 113 21.74 2.20 -5.90
C PRO A 113 20.77 3.39 -6.05
N VAL A 114 21.20 4.55 -5.59
CA VAL A 114 20.38 5.77 -5.66
C VAL A 114 20.55 6.42 -7.03
N PHE A 115 19.51 6.36 -7.84
CA PHE A 115 19.38 7.14 -9.07
C PHE A 115 18.25 8.18 -8.94
N ASN A 116 18.36 9.27 -9.71
CA ASN A 116 17.36 10.33 -9.72
C ASN A 116 16.23 10.07 -10.73
N GLU A 117 16.50 9.29 -11.78
CA GLU A 117 15.63 9.14 -12.94
C GLU A 117 15.17 7.70 -13.18
N ALA A 118 15.60 6.76 -12.33
CA ALA A 118 15.31 5.36 -12.50
C ALA A 118 15.25 4.64 -11.15
N ASP A 119 14.44 3.60 -11.08
CA ASP A 119 14.52 2.62 -10.00
C ASP A 119 15.43 1.47 -10.44
N CYS A 120 16.27 1.00 -9.53
CA CYS A 120 17.29 0.01 -9.86
C CYS A 120 17.51 -0.93 -8.69
N LEU A 121 17.71 -2.21 -8.98
CA LEU A 121 18.26 -3.19 -8.05
C LEU A 121 19.49 -3.81 -8.67
N ILE A 122 20.56 -3.87 -7.89
CA ILE A 122 21.76 -4.65 -8.21
C ILE A 122 21.66 -5.93 -7.40
N ILE A 123 21.72 -7.05 -8.10
CA ILE A 123 21.61 -8.37 -7.52
C ILE A 123 22.90 -9.11 -7.83
N GLU A 124 23.61 -9.48 -6.77
CA GLU A 124 24.80 -10.30 -6.85
C GLU A 124 24.39 -11.74 -6.61
N ILE A 125 24.59 -12.55 -7.65
CA ILE A 125 24.39 -13.99 -7.59
C ILE A 125 25.77 -14.63 -7.43
N PRO A 126 26.05 -15.29 -6.30
CA PRO A 126 27.31 -16.01 -6.14
C PRO A 126 27.41 -17.09 -7.23
N HIS A 127 28.59 -17.20 -7.84
CA HIS A 127 28.85 -18.26 -8.82
C HIS A 127 28.66 -19.63 -8.17
N CYS A 128 27.76 -20.42 -8.74
CA CYS A 128 27.55 -21.83 -8.45
C CYS A 128 28.72 -22.67 -8.96
#